data_AF-W4VS57-F1
#
_entry.id   AF-W4VS57-F1
#
_cell.length_a   1.000
_cell.length_b   1.000
_cell.length_c   1.000
_cell.angle_alpha   90.00
_cell.angle_beta   90.00
_cell.angle_gamma   90.00
#
_symmetry.space_group_name_H-M   'P 1'
#
loop_
_entity.id
_entity.type
_entity.pdbx_description
1 polymer ?
#
loop_
_entity_poly.entity_id
_entity_poly.type
_entity_poly.pdbx_seq_one_letter_code
_entity_poly.pdbx_strand_id
1 'polypeptide(L)'
;MKMLESALWILAALALPWIAAQDSSTAELCKINSNACSVPFSWVPCQGHFLPACDRHDTCYHCGRHFGFTQKDCDNAFFTDMTALCAQGTDDEGYCLEKRKRREASSISITTQLRQLQVLEKLMPPNSLSVRDPRQLHRVATCTAWASVYHWTVSKFGWWHFNYWPDTTYCPQFKACMPEV
;
A
#
# COMPACT_ATOMS: atom_id res chain seq x y z
N MET A 1 -40.09 -16.67 5.95
CA MET A 1 -38.93 -16.39 5.08
C MET A 1 -38.52 -14.91 5.11
N LYS A 2 -39.44 -13.93 4.97
CA LYS A 2 -39.11 -12.48 5.00
C LYS A 2 -38.34 -11.97 6.25
N MET A 3 -38.65 -12.49 7.44
CA MET A 3 -38.00 -12.08 8.70
C MET A 3 -36.50 -12.46 8.76
N LEU A 4 -36.12 -13.56 8.11
CA LEU A 4 -34.74 -14.05 8.10
C LEU A 4 -33.86 -13.18 7.17
N GLU A 5 -34.46 -12.73 6.07
CA GLU A 5 -33.82 -11.87 5.07
C GLU A 5 -33.53 -10.48 5.66
N SER A 6 -34.48 -9.88 6.38
CA SER A 6 -34.26 -8.60 7.07
C SER A 6 -33.16 -8.69 8.14
N ALA A 7 -33.08 -9.80 8.88
CA ALA A 7 -32.01 -10.00 9.86
C ALA A 7 -30.63 -10.12 9.20
N LEU A 8 -30.54 -10.81 8.05
CA LEU A 8 -29.31 -10.91 7.25
C LEU A 8 -28.83 -9.54 6.75
N TRP A 9 -29.74 -8.69 6.26
CA TRP A 9 -29.39 -7.34 5.81
C TRP A 9 -28.88 -6.45 6.95
N ILE A 10 -29.45 -6.56 8.14
CA ILE A 10 -29.00 -5.81 9.33
C ILE A 10 -27.59 -6.28 9.75
N LEU A 11 -27.36 -7.59 9.79
CA LEU A 11 -26.04 -8.14 10.12
C LEU A 11 -24.97 -7.73 9.10
N ALA A 12 -25.30 -7.77 7.80
CA ALA A 12 -24.40 -7.31 6.75
C ALA A 12 -24.10 -5.80 6.85
N ALA A 13 -25.11 -4.98 7.17
CA ALA A 13 -24.95 -3.54 7.32
C ALA A 13 -24.07 -3.15 8.52
N LEU A 14 -24.03 -3.98 9.57
CA LEU A 14 -23.16 -3.77 10.74
C LEU A 14 -21.76 -4.36 10.56
N ALA A 15 -21.62 -5.47 9.83
CA ALA A 15 -20.33 -6.14 9.65
C ALA A 15 -19.36 -5.35 8.74
N LEU A 16 -19.84 -4.77 7.64
CA LEU A 16 -18.98 -4.08 6.67
C LEU A 16 -18.25 -2.85 7.26
N PRO A 17 -18.91 -1.94 8.00
CA PRO A 17 -18.23 -0.81 8.63
C PRO A 17 -17.23 -1.23 9.70
N TRP A 18 -17.55 -2.31 10.46
CA TRP A 18 -16.65 -2.84 11.49
C TRP A 18 -15.35 -3.38 10.89
N ILE A 19 -15.44 -4.18 9.83
CA ILE A 19 -14.27 -4.72 9.13
C ILE A 19 -13.40 -3.58 8.59
N ALA A 20 -14.01 -2.59 7.92
CA ALA A 20 -13.27 -1.45 7.39
C ALA A 20 -12.58 -0.62 8.50
N ALA A 21 -13.22 -0.45 9.65
CA ALA A 21 -12.63 0.24 10.80
C ALA A 21 -11.44 -0.55 11.39
N GLN A 22 -11.56 -1.88 11.47
CA GLN A 22 -10.49 -2.76 11.93
C GLN A 22 -9.28 -2.74 10.97
N ASP A 23 -9.51 -2.75 9.67
CA ASP A 23 -8.45 -2.63 8.66
C ASP A 23 -7.73 -1.29 8.76
N SER A 24 -8.48 -0.20 8.98
CA SER A 24 -7.87 1.13 9.18
C SER A 24 -7.06 1.20 10.47
N SER A 25 -7.57 0.64 11.57
CA SER A 25 -6.83 0.57 12.84
C SER A 25 -5.55 -0.24 12.71
N THR A 26 -5.61 -1.37 11.98
CA THR A 26 -4.45 -2.22 11.75
C THR A 26 -3.43 -1.50 10.88
N ALA A 27 -3.85 -0.80 9.83
CA ALA A 27 -2.97 0.00 8.99
C ALA A 27 -2.25 1.10 9.78
N GLU A 28 -2.94 1.84 10.65
CA GLU A 28 -2.30 2.85 11.49
C GLU A 28 -1.34 2.24 12.52
N LEU A 29 -1.67 1.06 13.06
CA LEU A 29 -0.80 0.34 13.98
C LEU A 29 0.52 -0.07 13.31
N CYS A 30 0.48 -0.62 12.09
CA CYS A 30 1.69 -1.06 11.40
C CYS A 30 2.61 0.08 10.95
N LYS A 31 2.14 1.34 10.97
CA LYS A 31 2.99 2.51 10.67
C LYS A 31 3.96 2.86 11.78
N ILE A 32 3.68 2.47 13.02
CA ILE A 32 4.45 2.93 14.21
C ILE A 32 5.93 2.52 14.09
N ASN A 33 6.19 1.31 13.60
CA ASN A 33 7.55 0.78 13.44
C ASN A 33 8.08 0.92 12.00
N SER A 34 7.36 1.62 11.12
CA SER A 34 7.71 1.70 9.70
C SER A 34 8.46 2.97 9.33
N ASN A 35 9.38 2.84 8.38
CA ASN A 35 9.99 3.94 7.67
C ASN A 35 9.41 4.10 6.25
N ALA A 36 8.20 3.60 6.00
CA ALA A 36 7.53 3.52 4.71
C ALA A 36 8.34 2.71 3.68
N CYS A 37 8.16 2.95 2.39
CA CYS A 37 8.99 2.33 1.35
C CYS A 37 10.33 3.07 1.15
N SER A 38 11.03 3.42 2.25
CA SER A 38 12.28 4.19 2.19
C SER A 38 13.35 3.43 1.41
N VAL A 39 13.59 3.90 0.18
CA VAL A 39 14.63 3.39 -0.70
C VAL A 39 15.82 4.36 -0.74
N PRO A 40 17.07 3.88 -0.91
CA PRO A 40 18.23 4.75 -1.05
C PRO A 40 18.15 5.70 -2.25
N PHE A 41 17.28 5.40 -3.22
CA PHE A 41 17.16 6.12 -4.47
C PHE A 41 15.72 6.60 -4.70
N SER A 42 15.53 7.91 -4.81
CA SER A 42 14.21 8.54 -5.03
C SER A 42 13.54 8.19 -6.36
N TRP A 43 14.22 7.52 -7.28
CA TRP A 43 13.69 7.14 -8.60
C TRP A 43 12.98 5.77 -8.62
N VAL A 44 13.01 5.00 -7.53
CA VAL A 44 12.28 3.72 -7.48
C VAL A 44 10.77 4.04 -7.51
N PRO A 45 10.02 3.56 -8.51
CA PRO A 45 8.60 3.87 -8.63
C PRO A 45 7.75 3.00 -7.68
N CYS A 46 6.45 3.26 -7.66
CA CYS A 46 5.45 2.47 -6.91
C CYS A 46 5.52 2.62 -5.39
N GLN A 47 6.37 3.52 -4.86
CA GLN A 47 6.51 3.73 -3.40
C GLN A 47 5.17 4.03 -2.74
N GLY A 48 4.38 4.96 -3.32
CA GLY A 48 3.05 5.29 -2.79
C GLY A 48 2.05 4.14 -2.92
N HIS A 49 2.18 3.30 -3.94
CA HIS A 49 1.29 2.16 -4.17
C HIS A 49 1.57 1.01 -3.19
N PHE A 50 2.85 0.73 -2.92
CA PHE A 50 3.28 -0.34 -2.02
C PHE A 50 3.37 0.07 -0.55
N LEU A 51 3.09 1.33 -0.21
CA LEU A 51 3.16 1.84 1.16
C LEU A 51 2.50 0.92 2.21
N PRO A 52 1.26 0.40 2.01
CA PRO A 52 0.65 -0.50 3.00
C PRO A 52 1.43 -1.81 3.22
N ALA A 53 2.08 -2.33 2.17
CA ALA A 53 2.90 -3.53 2.26
C ALA A 53 4.24 -3.23 2.96
N CYS A 54 4.85 -2.07 2.69
CA CYS A 54 6.05 -1.61 3.37
C CYS A 54 5.81 -1.42 4.88
N ASP A 55 4.68 -0.81 5.26
CA ASP A 55 4.32 -0.61 6.68
C ASP A 55 4.26 -1.94 7.46
N ARG A 56 3.64 -2.97 6.86
CA ARG A 56 3.57 -4.32 7.44
C ARG A 56 4.95 -4.99 7.47
N HIS A 57 5.73 -4.89 6.40
CA HIS A 57 7.06 -5.50 6.29
C HIS A 57 8.03 -4.96 7.33
N ASP A 58 8.11 -3.64 7.51
CA ASP A 58 8.96 -3.02 8.52
C ASP A 58 8.57 -3.44 9.94
N THR A 59 7.27 -3.47 10.23
CA THR A 59 6.78 -3.96 11.52
C THR A 59 7.12 -5.44 11.72
N CYS A 60 7.06 -6.26 10.67
CA CYS A 60 7.52 -7.65 10.71
C CYS A 60 9.04 -7.74 10.91
N TYR A 61 9.83 -6.86 10.30
CA TYR A 61 11.27 -6.80 10.56
C TYR A 61 11.60 -6.41 11.99
N HIS A 62 10.78 -5.53 12.58
CA HIS A 62 10.95 -5.12 13.96
C HIS A 62 10.55 -6.22 14.95
N CYS A 63 9.37 -6.81 14.76
CA CYS A 63 8.71 -7.65 15.76
C CYS A 63 8.54 -9.12 15.36
N GLY A 64 8.83 -9.51 14.13
CA GLY A 64 8.58 -10.86 13.62
C GLY A 64 9.29 -11.95 14.43
N ARG A 65 10.52 -11.69 14.88
CA ARG A 65 11.27 -12.62 15.75
C ARG A 65 10.56 -12.93 17.06
N HIS A 66 9.84 -11.95 17.64
CA HIS A 66 9.05 -12.15 18.85
C HIS A 66 7.96 -13.21 18.64
N PHE A 67 7.39 -13.25 17.44
CA PHE A 67 6.32 -14.17 17.05
C PHE A 67 6.84 -15.44 16.35
N GLY A 68 8.16 -15.63 16.27
CA GLY A 68 8.77 -16.80 15.65
C GLY A 68 8.88 -16.75 14.11
N PHE A 69 8.64 -15.59 13.49
CA PHE A 69 8.87 -15.41 12.06
C PHE A 69 10.34 -15.23 11.74
N THR A 70 10.74 -15.72 10.57
CA THR A 70 12.05 -15.48 9.97
C THR A 70 12.01 -14.27 9.03
N GLN A 71 13.17 -13.75 8.64
CA GLN A 71 13.27 -12.73 7.60
C GLN A 71 12.56 -13.17 6.31
N LYS A 72 12.74 -14.44 5.94
CA LYS A 72 12.13 -15.02 4.74
C LYS A 72 10.60 -14.99 4.81
N ASP A 73 10.02 -15.20 5.99
CA ASP A 73 8.56 -15.15 6.17
C ASP A 73 8.05 -13.72 5.97
N CYS A 74 8.73 -12.73 6.57
CA CYS A 74 8.41 -11.32 6.35
C CYS A 74 8.55 -10.92 4.87
N ASP A 75 9.65 -11.32 4.21
CA ASP A 75 9.91 -10.98 2.81
C ASP A 75 8.87 -11.60 1.87
N ASN A 76 8.50 -12.86 2.09
CA ASN A 76 7.48 -13.54 1.29
C ASN A 76 6.09 -12.92 1.48
N ALA A 77 5.74 -12.56 2.72
CA ALA A 77 4.49 -11.86 3.00
C ALA A 77 4.47 -10.49 2.32
N PHE A 78 5.58 -9.75 2.37
CA PHE A 78 5.73 -8.47 1.69
C PHE A 78 5.52 -8.58 0.16
N PHE A 79 6.09 -9.61 -0.47
CA PHE A 79 5.85 -9.87 -1.89
C PHE A 79 4.37 -10.20 -2.19
N THR A 80 3.75 -11.00 -1.32
CA THR A 80 2.32 -11.36 -1.43
C THR A 80 1.43 -10.11 -1.30
N ASP A 81 1.70 -9.25 -0.32
CA ASP A 81 0.95 -8.01 -0.08
C ASP A 81 1.10 -7.04 -1.27
N MET A 82 2.32 -6.86 -1.80
CA MET A 82 2.53 -6.02 -2.98
C MET A 82 1.82 -6.55 -4.23
N THR A 83 1.86 -7.86 -4.47
CA THR A 83 1.17 -8.46 -5.63
C THR A 83 -0.35 -8.40 -5.49
N ALA A 84 -0.89 -8.51 -4.27
CA ALA A 84 -2.30 -8.26 -3.99
C ALA A 84 -2.70 -6.81 -4.28
N LEU A 85 -1.85 -5.83 -3.93
CA LEU A 85 -2.07 -4.41 -4.28
C LEU A 85 -2.09 -4.21 -5.79
N CYS A 86 -1.17 -4.84 -6.52
CA CYS A 86 -1.18 -4.83 -7.99
C CYS A 86 -2.49 -5.41 -8.56
N ALA A 87 -3.01 -6.51 -8.00
CA ALA A 87 -4.27 -7.10 -8.47
C ALA A 87 -5.49 -6.20 -8.22
N GLN A 88 -5.42 -5.29 -7.24
CA GLN A 88 -6.55 -4.42 -6.85
C GLN A 88 -6.54 -3.04 -7.52
N GLY A 89 -5.46 -2.60 -8.17
CA GLY A 89 -5.35 -1.20 -8.57
C GLY A 89 -4.16 -0.84 -9.46
N THR A 90 -4.03 -1.53 -10.58
CA THR A 90 -3.27 -0.99 -11.72
C THR A 90 -4.18 -0.15 -12.62
N ASP A 91 -3.60 0.72 -13.44
CA ASP A 91 -4.30 1.18 -14.64
C ASP A 91 -4.49 0.02 -15.63
N ASP A 92 -5.24 0.25 -16.72
CA ASP A 92 -5.51 -0.77 -17.75
C ASP A 92 -4.24 -1.36 -18.39
N GLU A 93 -3.09 -0.71 -18.17
CA GLU A 93 -1.77 -1.10 -18.68
C GLU A 93 -0.89 -1.82 -17.63
N GLY A 94 -1.34 -1.97 -16.37
CA GLY A 94 -0.63 -2.73 -15.33
C GLY A 94 0.37 -1.90 -14.51
N TYR A 95 0.33 -0.57 -14.55
CA TYR A 95 1.24 0.31 -13.83
C TYR A 95 0.73 0.69 -12.43
N CYS A 96 1.68 1.04 -11.56
CA CYS A 96 1.40 1.49 -10.21
C CYS A 96 0.75 2.88 -10.22
N LEU A 97 -0.49 2.96 -9.75
CA LEU A 97 -1.13 4.25 -9.51
C LEU A 97 -0.49 4.93 -8.29
N GLU A 98 0.50 5.80 -8.55
CA GLU A 98 1.14 6.68 -7.55
C GLU A 98 0.11 7.52 -6.74
N LYS A 99 -1.08 7.74 -7.30
CA LYS A 99 -2.18 8.48 -6.67
C LYS A 99 -3.45 7.65 -6.56
N ARG A 100 -3.43 6.57 -5.79
CA ARG A 100 -4.70 6.00 -5.30
C ARG A 100 -5.26 6.97 -4.26
N LYS A 101 -6.07 7.95 -4.70
CA LYS A 101 -7.09 8.54 -3.83
C LYS A 101 -7.93 7.36 -3.35
N ARG A 102 -7.71 6.94 -2.10
CA ARG A 102 -8.56 5.98 -1.39
C ARG A 102 -9.99 6.39 -1.72
N ARG A 103 -10.78 5.50 -2.34
CA ARG A 103 -12.24 5.68 -2.37
C ARG A 103 -12.70 5.51 -0.93
N GLU A 104 -12.55 6.57 -0.16
CA GLU A 104 -13.27 6.74 1.09
C GLU A 104 -14.74 6.76 0.68
N ALA A 105 -15.45 5.69 1.07
CA ALA A 105 -16.89 5.75 1.10
C ALA A 105 -17.27 6.93 2.01
N SER A 106 -17.95 7.93 1.43
CA SER A 106 -18.53 9.12 2.05
C SER A 106 -17.68 10.40 2.08
N SER A 107 -17.81 11.22 1.03
CA SER A 107 -18.22 12.62 1.23
C SER A 107 -18.84 13.19 -0.05
N ILE A 108 -20.12 13.48 0.04
CA ILE A 108 -20.89 14.27 -0.92
C ILE A 108 -20.40 15.72 -0.88
N SER A 109 -20.41 16.40 -2.05
CA SER A 109 -20.18 17.84 -2.29
C SER A 109 -18.78 18.28 -2.77
N ILE A 110 -18.38 17.86 -3.98
CA ILE A 110 -17.29 18.50 -4.76
C ILE A 110 -17.67 18.60 -6.24
N THR A 111 -18.91 18.99 -6.56
CA THR A 111 -19.34 19.19 -7.96
C THR A 111 -19.17 20.63 -8.44
N THR A 112 -19.04 21.60 -7.52
CA THR A 112 -19.03 23.03 -7.88
C THR A 112 -17.65 23.60 -8.18
N GLN A 113 -16.57 23.08 -7.59
CA GLN A 113 -15.21 23.64 -7.78
C GLN A 113 -14.49 23.12 -9.03
N LEU A 114 -14.74 21.87 -9.44
CA LEU A 114 -14.09 21.25 -10.61
C LEU A 114 -14.46 21.95 -11.94
N ARG A 115 -15.63 22.58 -12.00
CA ARG A 115 -16.11 23.30 -13.20
C ARG A 115 -15.32 24.58 -13.48
N GLN A 116 -14.74 25.22 -12.44
CA GLN A 116 -13.98 26.46 -12.62
C GLN A 116 -12.53 26.20 -13.07
N LEU A 117 -11.91 25.11 -12.61
CA LEU A 117 -10.54 24.77 -13.01
C LEU A 117 -10.43 24.28 -14.47
N GLN A 118 -11.45 23.55 -14.96
CA GLN A 118 -11.48 23.10 -16.36
C GLN A 118 -11.62 24.23 -17.38
N VAL A 119 -12.16 25.39 -16.98
CA VAL A 119 -12.29 26.56 -17.85
C VAL A 119 -10.94 27.28 -18.00
N LEU A 120 -10.11 27.26 -16.96
CA LEU A 120 -8.80 27.93 -16.97
C LEU A 120 -7.77 27.16 -17.80
N GLU A 121 -7.83 25.82 -17.80
CA GLU A 121 -6.94 24.96 -18.59
C GLU A 121 -7.19 25.06 -20.11
N LYS A 122 -8.39 25.44 -20.53
CA LYS A 122 -8.76 25.61 -21.95
C LYS A 122 -8.26 26.91 -22.60
N LEU A 123 -7.59 27.79 -21.84
CA LEU A 123 -7.18 29.12 -22.31
C LEU A 123 -5.67 29.26 -22.57
N MET A 124 -4.87 28.21 -22.44
CA MET A 124 -3.43 28.27 -22.73
C MET A 124 -3.09 27.60 -24.07
N PRO A 125 -2.45 28.31 -25.02
CA PRO A 125 -2.09 27.76 -26.32
C PRO A 125 -0.89 26.81 -26.22
N PRO A 126 -0.82 25.75 -27.04
CA PRO A 126 0.28 24.81 -27.01
C PRO A 126 1.41 25.37 -27.86
N ASN A 127 2.59 25.62 -27.29
CA ASN A 127 3.80 25.57 -28.09
C ASN A 127 5.06 25.26 -27.29
N SER A 128 5.81 24.34 -27.89
CA SER A 128 7.23 24.02 -27.72
C SER A 128 7.75 23.84 -26.29
N LEU A 129 7.97 22.59 -25.92
CA LEU A 129 9.22 22.17 -25.27
C LEU A 129 9.40 20.68 -25.55
N SER A 130 10.12 20.38 -26.63
CA SER A 130 10.80 19.10 -26.83
C SER A 130 11.90 18.99 -25.77
N VAL A 131 11.50 18.72 -24.53
CA VAL A 131 12.40 18.27 -23.48
C VAL A 131 12.29 16.76 -23.48
N ARG A 132 13.40 16.08 -23.80
CA ARG A 132 13.51 14.63 -23.62
C ARG A 132 13.13 14.31 -22.17
N ASP A 133 11.95 13.74 -22.00
CA ASP A 133 11.38 13.42 -20.70
C ASP A 133 12.11 12.19 -20.12
N PRO A 134 12.75 12.30 -18.94
CA PRO A 134 13.35 11.16 -18.24
C PRO A 134 12.35 10.01 -17.97
N ARG A 135 11.04 10.28 -18.07
CA ARG A 135 9.97 9.29 -17.94
C ARG A 135 9.96 8.19 -19.01
N GLN A 136 10.69 8.32 -20.12
CA GLN A 136 10.71 7.25 -21.14
C GLN A 136 11.39 5.96 -20.66
N LEU A 137 12.33 6.03 -19.70
CA LEU A 137 12.98 4.83 -19.17
C LEU A 137 12.06 4.01 -18.24
N HIS A 138 10.98 4.63 -17.71
CA HIS A 138 10.04 4.01 -16.77
C HIS A 138 8.93 3.20 -17.45
N ARG A 139 8.95 3.11 -18.79
CA ARG A 139 7.83 2.62 -19.60
C ARG A 139 7.75 1.10 -19.77
N VAL A 140 8.58 0.30 -19.09
CA VAL A 140 8.77 -1.13 -19.45
C VAL A 140 8.41 -2.14 -18.34
N ALA A 141 8.28 -1.72 -17.07
CA ALA A 141 8.06 -2.66 -15.97
C ALA A 141 6.65 -2.54 -15.36
N THR A 142 5.92 -3.66 -15.33
CA THR A 142 4.60 -3.79 -14.70
C THR A 142 4.70 -3.67 -13.16
N CYS A 143 3.58 -3.43 -12.49
CA CYS A 143 3.50 -3.38 -11.02
C CYS A 143 4.12 -4.63 -10.37
N THR A 144 3.81 -5.82 -10.90
CA THR A 144 4.36 -7.08 -10.40
C THR A 144 5.87 -7.20 -10.61
N ALA A 145 6.40 -6.65 -11.70
CA ALA A 145 7.85 -6.63 -11.92
C ALA A 145 8.55 -5.77 -10.86
N TRP A 146 7.96 -4.64 -10.50
CA TRP A 146 8.47 -3.82 -9.39
C TRP A 146 8.33 -4.52 -8.04
N ALA A 147 7.22 -5.19 -7.76
CA ALA A 147 7.08 -6.01 -6.55
C ALA A 147 8.21 -7.04 -6.41
N SER A 148 8.61 -7.69 -7.52
CA SER A 148 9.74 -8.61 -7.54
C SER A 148 11.09 -7.92 -7.26
N VAL A 149 11.31 -6.70 -7.76
CA VAL A 149 12.52 -5.92 -7.48
C VAL A 149 12.61 -5.55 -5.99
N TYR A 150 11.51 -5.09 -5.40
CA TYR A 150 11.42 -4.81 -3.96
C TYR A 150 11.72 -6.07 -3.13
N HIS A 151 11.04 -7.18 -3.43
CA HIS A 151 11.25 -8.46 -2.73
C HIS A 151 12.68 -8.98 -2.83
N TRP A 152 13.26 -8.94 -4.03
CA TRP A 152 14.64 -9.36 -4.25
C TRP A 152 15.61 -8.52 -3.42
N THR A 153 15.39 -7.20 -3.36
CA THR A 153 16.24 -6.28 -2.61
C THR A 153 16.23 -6.61 -1.12
N VAL A 154 15.05 -6.74 -0.50
CA VAL A 154 14.95 -7.04 0.93
C VAL A 154 15.44 -8.45 1.25
N SER A 155 15.22 -9.43 0.35
CA SER A 155 15.73 -10.79 0.52
C SER A 155 17.27 -10.86 0.56
N LYS A 156 17.96 -9.99 -0.19
CA LYS A 156 19.42 -9.97 -0.28
C LYS A 156 20.09 -9.12 0.79
N PHE A 157 19.49 -7.99 1.15
CA PHE A 157 20.13 -6.98 1.98
C PHE A 157 19.42 -6.74 3.33
N GLY A 158 18.19 -7.21 3.49
CA GLY A 158 17.35 -6.92 4.64
C GLY A 158 17.75 -7.62 5.94
N TRP A 159 18.63 -8.63 5.88
CA TRP A 159 19.09 -9.37 7.06
C TRP A 159 19.73 -8.46 8.14
N TRP A 160 20.30 -7.32 7.74
CA TRP A 160 20.95 -6.36 8.63
C TRP A 160 19.90 -5.65 9.48
N HIS A 161 18.74 -5.35 8.90
CA HIS A 161 17.63 -4.71 9.57
C HIS A 161 16.83 -5.69 10.42
N PHE A 162 16.58 -6.90 9.91
CA PHE A 162 15.85 -7.94 10.64
C PHE A 162 16.54 -8.38 11.94
N ASN A 163 17.88 -8.37 11.98
CA ASN A 163 18.64 -8.85 13.14
C ASN A 163 19.01 -7.76 14.16
N TYR A 164 18.73 -6.49 13.88
CA TYR A 164 19.25 -5.37 14.68
C TYR A 164 18.48 -5.10 15.97
N TRP A 165 17.20 -5.50 16.06
CA TRP A 165 16.30 -5.05 17.13
C TRP A 165 16.40 -5.88 18.42
N PRO A 166 16.92 -5.32 19.53
CA PRO A 166 17.21 -6.08 20.75
C PRO A 166 16.05 -6.09 21.77
N ASP A 167 15.11 -5.13 21.69
CA ASP A 167 13.97 -5.04 22.60
C ASP A 167 12.67 -5.39 21.88
N THR A 168 12.04 -6.50 22.30
CA THR A 168 10.78 -6.99 21.72
C THR A 168 9.62 -6.96 22.72
N THR A 169 9.80 -6.31 23.88
CA THR A 169 8.80 -6.34 24.98
C THR A 169 7.47 -5.70 24.60
N TYR A 170 7.48 -4.73 23.68
CA TYR A 170 6.30 -4.02 23.20
C TYR A 170 5.71 -4.62 21.90
N CYS A 171 6.31 -5.69 21.37
CA CYS A 171 5.85 -6.37 20.16
C CYS A 171 4.45 -7.02 20.22
N PRO A 172 3.91 -7.48 21.38
CA PRO A 172 2.61 -8.15 21.42
C PRO A 172 1.45 -7.41 20.74
N GLN A 173 1.45 -6.08 20.78
CA GLN A 173 0.39 -5.28 20.17
C GLN A 173 0.38 -5.38 18.63
N PHE A 174 1.53 -5.66 17.99
CA PHE A 174 1.67 -5.70 16.54
C PHE A 174 1.31 -7.04 15.91
N LYS A 175 0.69 -7.96 16.66
CA LYS A 175 0.33 -9.29 16.14
C LYS A 175 -0.51 -9.22 14.85
N ALA A 176 -1.37 -8.21 14.71
CA ALA A 176 -2.20 -8.00 13.52
C ALA A 176 -1.40 -7.59 12.26
N CYS A 177 -0.17 -7.13 12.42
CA CYS A 177 0.74 -6.78 11.32
C CYS A 177 1.58 -7.97 10.84
N MET A 178 1.53 -9.11 11.53
CA MET A 178 2.34 -10.26 11.19
C MET A 178 1.82 -10.99 9.95
N PRO A 179 2.67 -11.76 9.25
CA PRO A 179 2.25 -12.65 8.17
C PRO A 179 1.15 -13.62 8.62
N GLU A 180 0.21 -13.90 7.72
CA GLU A 180 -0.70 -15.03 7.85
C GLU A 180 0.04 -16.29 7.41
N VAL A 181 0.07 -17.31 8.26
CA VAL A 181 0.71 -18.63 8.05
C VAL A 181 -0.31 -19.74 7.95
#